data_AF-A0A8S4PP19-F1
#
_entry.id   AF-A0A8S4PP19-F1
#
_cell.length_a   1.000
_cell.length_b   1.000
_cell.length_c   1.000
_cell.angle_alpha   90.00
_cell.angle_beta   90.00
_cell.angle_gamma   90.00
#
_symmetry.space_group_name_H-M   'P 1'
#
loop_
_entity.id
_entity.type
_entity.pdbx_description
1 polymer ?
#
loop_
_entity_poly.entity_id
_entity_poly.type
_entity_poly.pdbx_seq_one_letter_code
_entity_poly.pdbx_strand_id
1 'polypeptide(L)'
;MTGESSRGVNGSIAIVLNGGLPLTLTATGVNTSFFYMPNPIITNINRNIGPISGGTIIEIIGEHLTSISRPEITVTVVVDLVKHVVKQVCGDVQPEKMLCPAPNITELIQAILVSQNLTHLNSTAINKEFDFGIGVKLDGVDEFENLTEALPNNPRTNLKVVNDIELGRLQPDIFYANTWMGIVSISIPIKTPSEAVTKDDLNVKVGEGVCRIKDMFTNAVICRV
;
A
#
# COMPACT_ATOMS: atom_id res chain seq x y z
N MET A 1 -6.02 28.86 1.04
CA MET A 1 -4.59 28.89 0.69
C MET A 1 -3.91 27.83 1.53
N THR A 2 -3.75 26.62 1.01
CA THR A 2 -2.75 25.69 1.53
C THR A 2 -1.40 26.31 1.17
N GLY A 3 -0.59 26.63 2.18
CA GLY A 3 0.71 27.24 1.95
C GLY A 3 1.66 26.16 1.46
N GLU A 4 1.91 26.10 0.17
CA GLU A 4 3.04 25.32 -0.35
C GLU A 4 4.28 26.20 -0.25
N SER A 5 5.39 25.64 0.24
CA SER A 5 6.66 26.36 0.27
C SER A 5 7.76 25.45 -0.25
N SER A 6 8.54 25.95 -1.22
CA SER A 6 9.70 25.25 -1.75
C SER A 6 10.85 25.13 -0.75
N ARG A 7 10.71 25.75 0.44
CA ARG A 7 11.66 25.71 1.56
C ARG A 7 10.91 25.67 2.89
N GLY A 8 11.61 25.24 3.94
CA GLY A 8 11.14 25.37 5.31
C GLY A 8 10.80 26.81 5.69
N VAL A 9 9.52 27.18 5.86
CA VAL A 9 9.11 28.55 6.22
C VAL A 9 8.15 28.56 7.40
N ASN A 10 8.37 29.48 8.35
CA ASN A 10 7.47 29.70 9.47
C ASN A 10 6.24 30.51 9.03
N GLY A 11 5.06 29.95 9.22
CA GLY A 11 3.76 30.61 9.18
C GLY A 11 3.25 30.94 10.58
N SER A 12 2.50 32.04 10.70
CA SER A 12 1.80 32.41 11.92
C SER A 12 0.37 31.88 11.88
N ILE A 13 -0.05 31.18 12.94
CA ILE A 13 -1.45 30.75 13.09
C ILE A 13 -2.26 31.91 13.68
N ALA A 14 -3.30 32.34 12.97
CA ALA A 14 -4.27 33.33 13.47
C ALA A 14 -5.66 32.69 13.59
N ILE A 15 -6.27 32.82 14.77
CA ILE A 15 -7.63 32.32 15.03
C ILE A 15 -8.56 33.54 15.11
N VAL A 16 -9.64 33.51 14.34
CA VAL A 16 -10.61 34.61 14.27
C VAL A 16 -12.00 34.06 14.53
N LEU A 17 -12.77 34.70 15.41
CA LEU A 17 -14.19 34.38 15.60
C LEU A 17 -15.03 35.21 14.62
N ASN A 18 -15.75 34.54 13.72
CA ASN A 18 -16.75 35.13 12.81
C ASN A 18 -16.27 36.40 12.07
N GLY A 19 -15.05 36.39 11.53
CA GLY A 19 -14.49 37.52 10.76
C GLY A 19 -14.08 38.74 11.61
N GLY A 20 -14.03 38.60 12.94
CA GLY A 20 -13.52 39.63 13.84
C GLY A 20 -12.00 39.83 13.80
N LEU A 21 -11.42 40.38 14.86
CA LEU A 21 -9.97 40.51 14.98
C LEU A 21 -9.33 39.16 15.39
N PRO A 22 -8.04 38.94 15.06
CA PRO A 22 -7.29 37.79 15.55
C PRO A 22 -7.31 37.72 17.09
N LEU A 23 -7.69 36.56 17.62
CA LEU A 23 -7.64 36.28 19.04
C LEU A 23 -6.20 36.20 19.52
N THR A 24 -5.94 36.76 20.71
CA THR A 24 -4.62 36.66 21.35
C THR A 24 -4.50 35.31 22.05
N LEU A 25 -3.52 34.50 21.64
CA LEU A 25 -3.21 33.23 22.29
C LEU A 25 -2.41 33.52 23.58
N THR A 26 -3.05 33.43 24.75
CA THR A 26 -2.42 33.74 26.05
C THR A 26 -1.80 32.52 26.75
N ALA A 27 -1.81 31.35 26.11
CA ALA A 27 -1.30 30.12 26.70
C ALA A 27 0.25 30.09 26.66
N THR A 28 0.87 30.12 27.83
CA THR A 28 2.34 29.98 27.98
C THR A 28 2.77 28.57 27.58
N GLY A 29 3.73 28.47 26.64
CA GLY A 29 4.29 27.18 26.18
C GLY A 29 3.65 26.59 24.92
N VAL A 30 2.70 27.29 24.30
CA VAL A 30 2.14 26.87 23.00
C VAL A 30 2.97 27.49 21.88
N ASN A 31 3.65 26.66 21.10
CA ASN A 31 4.40 27.11 19.93
C ASN A 31 3.40 27.38 18.79
N THR A 32 3.12 28.64 18.48
CA THR A 32 2.11 29.06 17.47
C THR A 32 2.69 29.17 16.06
N SER A 33 3.96 28.78 15.89
CA SER A 33 4.64 28.72 14.59
C SER A 33 4.24 27.44 13.88
N PHE A 34 3.61 27.57 12.72
CA PHE A 34 3.47 26.47 11.78
C PHE A 34 4.71 26.43 10.88
N PHE A 35 5.32 25.28 10.66
CA PHE A 35 6.46 25.16 9.75
C PHE A 35 6.03 24.45 8.47
N TYR A 36 6.04 25.18 7.35
CA TYR A 36 5.82 24.61 6.03
C TYR A 36 7.03 23.79 5.64
N MET A 37 6.83 22.52 5.27
CA MET A 37 7.88 21.68 4.70
C MET A 37 7.83 21.72 3.17
N PRO A 38 8.95 21.42 2.49
CA PRO A 38 8.94 21.20 1.05
C PRO A 38 7.93 20.11 0.65
N ASN A 39 7.35 20.24 -0.54
CA ASN A 39 6.48 19.22 -1.11
C ASN A 39 7.25 17.88 -1.22
N PRO A 40 6.60 16.75 -0.93
CA PRO A 40 7.18 15.44 -1.16
C PRO A 40 7.44 15.22 -2.65
N ILE A 41 8.48 14.47 -2.95
CA ILE A 41 8.82 14.06 -4.32
C ILE A 41 8.88 12.55 -4.32
N ILE A 42 8.21 11.89 -5.27
CA ILE A 42 8.40 10.46 -5.53
C ILE A 42 9.34 10.33 -6.73
N THR A 43 10.40 9.55 -6.57
CA THR A 43 11.40 9.32 -7.62
C THR A 43 11.32 7.91 -8.18
N ASN A 44 10.87 6.94 -7.37
CA ASN A 44 10.77 5.56 -7.80
C ASN A 44 9.72 4.79 -6.99
N ILE A 45 9.31 3.66 -7.56
CA ILE A 45 8.44 2.69 -6.94
C ILE A 45 9.02 1.30 -7.15
N ASN A 46 9.02 0.53 -6.07
CA ASN A 46 9.55 -0.81 -6.05
C ASN A 46 8.42 -1.79 -5.79
N ARG A 47 8.33 -2.78 -6.69
CA ARG A 47 7.23 -3.73 -6.87
C ARG A 47 5.94 -3.10 -7.40
N ASN A 48 5.43 -3.68 -8.48
CA ASN A 48 4.16 -3.30 -9.10
C ASN A 48 3.33 -4.53 -9.43
N ILE A 49 3.49 -5.59 -8.64
CA ILE A 49 2.76 -6.84 -8.82
C ILE A 49 2.09 -7.20 -7.51
N GLY A 50 0.80 -7.51 -7.56
CA GLY A 50 -0.02 -7.73 -6.38
C GLY A 50 -1.18 -8.69 -6.66
N PRO A 51 -1.62 -9.45 -5.66
CA PRO A 51 -2.80 -10.29 -5.76
C PRO A 51 -4.08 -9.41 -5.75
N ILE A 52 -5.19 -9.94 -6.25
CA ILE A 52 -6.49 -9.23 -6.31
C ILE A 52 -6.94 -8.75 -4.93
N SER A 53 -6.69 -9.56 -3.90
CA SER A 53 -6.98 -9.25 -2.50
C SER A 53 -6.09 -8.14 -1.91
N GLY A 54 -5.02 -7.73 -2.60
CA GLY A 54 -4.10 -6.69 -2.16
C GLY A 54 -3.13 -7.15 -1.06
N GLY A 55 -2.72 -6.20 -0.20
CA GLY A 55 -1.91 -6.47 1.00
C GLY A 55 -0.40 -6.59 0.77
N THR A 56 0.05 -6.91 -0.44
CA THR A 56 1.47 -6.91 -0.79
C THR A 56 2.07 -5.51 -0.66
N ILE A 57 3.25 -5.40 -0.06
CA ILE A 57 3.91 -4.11 0.15
C ILE A 57 4.55 -3.58 -1.15
N ILE A 58 4.14 -2.38 -1.55
CA ILE A 58 4.75 -1.55 -2.58
C ILE A 58 5.61 -0.51 -1.86
N GLU A 59 6.91 -0.50 -2.14
CA GLU A 59 7.83 0.47 -1.54
C GLU A 59 7.91 1.70 -2.45
N ILE A 60 7.56 2.86 -1.90
CA ILE A 60 7.63 4.16 -2.57
C ILE A 60 8.91 4.85 -2.11
N ILE A 61 9.71 5.34 -3.05
CA ILE A 61 11.01 5.98 -2.79
C ILE A 61 10.94 7.43 -3.28
N GLY A 62 11.50 8.34 -2.49
CA GLY A 62 11.33 9.75 -2.71
C GLY A 62 12.12 10.64 -1.76
N GLU A 63 11.63 11.86 -1.57
CA GLU A 63 12.16 12.86 -0.64
C GLU A 63 11.00 13.56 0.09
N HIS A 64 11.28 14.07 1.29
CA HIS A 64 10.33 14.80 2.14
C HIS A 64 9.01 14.06 2.43
N LEU A 65 8.98 12.73 2.39
CA LEU A 65 7.72 11.98 2.51
C LEU A 65 7.07 12.11 3.90
N THR A 66 7.86 12.39 4.94
CA THR A 66 7.37 12.67 6.30
C THR A 66 6.65 14.01 6.43
N SER A 67 6.66 14.86 5.40
CA SER A 67 5.86 16.09 5.37
C SER A 67 4.36 15.80 5.24
N ILE A 68 4.00 14.59 4.82
CA ILE A 68 2.63 14.17 4.57
C ILE A 68 2.04 13.47 5.78
N SER A 69 0.83 13.89 6.14
CA SER A 69 0.16 13.41 7.34
C SER A 69 -0.47 12.02 7.15
N ARG A 70 -1.07 11.78 5.98
CA ARG A 70 -1.73 10.51 5.67
C ARG A 70 -1.60 10.16 4.18
N PRO A 71 -0.45 9.63 3.75
CA PRO A 71 -0.27 9.20 2.37
C PRO A 71 -1.16 8.01 2.03
N GLU A 72 -1.78 8.03 0.85
CA GLU A 72 -2.63 6.95 0.35
C GLU A 72 -2.13 6.50 -1.04
N ILE A 73 -1.89 5.20 -1.21
CA ILE A 73 -1.70 4.63 -2.54
C ILE A 73 -3.07 4.40 -3.18
N THR A 74 -3.15 4.58 -4.48
CA THR A 74 -4.38 4.45 -5.25
C THR A 74 -4.13 3.54 -6.45
N VAL A 75 -5.13 2.71 -6.76
CA VAL A 75 -5.19 1.92 -7.99
C VAL A 75 -6.36 2.44 -8.78
N THR A 76 -6.08 2.86 -10.01
CA THR A 76 -7.05 3.42 -10.94
C THR A 76 -7.24 2.48 -12.11
N VAL A 77 -8.47 2.26 -12.51
CA VAL A 77 -8.82 1.61 -13.78
C VAL A 77 -9.89 2.44 -14.48
N VAL A 78 -9.78 2.60 -15.78
CA VAL A 78 -10.77 3.32 -16.59
C VAL A 78 -11.51 2.32 -17.46
N VAL A 79 -12.82 2.25 -17.30
CA VAL A 79 -13.71 1.35 -18.05
C VAL A 79 -14.89 2.16 -18.54
N ASP A 80 -15.23 2.08 -19.83
CA ASP A 80 -16.32 2.84 -20.45
C ASP A 80 -16.32 4.34 -20.11
N LEU A 81 -15.13 4.96 -20.11
CA LEU A 81 -14.89 6.37 -19.74
C LEU A 81 -15.16 6.71 -18.26
N VAL A 82 -15.45 5.72 -17.43
CA VAL A 82 -15.61 5.86 -15.98
C VAL A 82 -14.30 5.51 -15.29
N LYS A 83 -13.76 6.47 -14.54
CA LYS A 83 -12.57 6.27 -13.70
C LYS A 83 -12.99 5.65 -12.37
N HIS A 84 -12.56 4.42 -12.12
CA HIS A 84 -12.68 3.77 -10.83
C HIS A 84 -11.38 3.90 -10.06
N VAL A 85 -11.47 4.23 -8.77
CA VAL A 85 -10.30 4.43 -7.91
C VAL A 85 -10.50 3.70 -6.59
N VAL A 86 -9.55 2.85 -6.23
CA VAL A 86 -9.47 2.20 -4.91
C VAL A 86 -8.25 2.73 -4.19
N LYS A 87 -8.37 3.00 -2.89
CA LYS A 87 -7.32 3.63 -2.08
C LYS A 87 -6.93 2.76 -0.91
N GLN A 88 -5.68 2.86 -0.49
CA GLN A 88 -5.14 2.21 0.69
C GLN A 88 -4.15 3.13 1.39
N VAL A 89 -4.23 3.22 2.72
CA VAL A 89 -3.32 4.05 3.51
C VAL A 89 -1.93 3.42 3.52
N CYS A 90 -0.89 4.23 3.32
CA CYS A 90 0.51 3.84 3.45
C CYS A 90 1.00 3.93 4.91
N GLY A 91 2.02 3.14 5.23
CA GLY A 91 2.66 3.09 6.55
C GLY A 91 4.18 3.20 6.47
N ASP A 92 4.83 3.09 7.64
CA ASP A 92 6.30 3.13 7.80
C ASP A 92 6.96 4.30 7.05
N VAL A 93 6.37 5.49 7.19
CA VAL A 93 6.81 6.70 6.48
C VAL A 93 8.13 7.22 7.07
N GLN A 94 9.16 7.22 6.23
CA GLN A 94 10.49 7.76 6.48
C GLN A 94 10.77 8.89 5.48
N PRO A 95 11.78 9.75 5.69
CA PRO A 95 12.01 10.90 4.81
C PRO A 95 12.18 10.54 3.33
N GLU A 96 12.80 9.40 3.05
CA GLU A 96 13.16 8.96 1.68
C GLU A 96 12.33 7.77 1.18
N LYS A 97 11.50 7.16 2.03
CA LYS A 97 10.68 6.01 1.64
C LYS A 97 9.43 5.82 2.49
N MET A 98 8.44 5.13 1.94
CA MET A 98 7.29 4.64 2.68
C MET A 98 6.81 3.30 2.12
N LEU A 99 6.09 2.54 2.94
CA LEU A 99 5.59 1.22 2.59
C LEU A 99 4.07 1.28 2.43
N CYS A 100 3.60 1.04 1.21
CA CYS A 100 2.20 1.12 0.86
C CYS A 100 1.67 -0.30 0.58
N PRO A 101 0.75 -0.83 1.41
CA PRO A 101 0.05 -2.06 1.06
C PRO A 101 -0.75 -1.84 -0.22
N ALA A 102 -0.67 -2.78 -1.17
CA ALA A 102 -1.50 -2.76 -2.36
C ALA A 102 -3.00 -2.79 -1.95
N PRO A 103 -3.87 -1.96 -2.54
CA PRO A 103 -5.30 -1.97 -2.21
C PRO A 103 -5.97 -3.29 -2.58
N ASN A 104 -7.00 -3.67 -1.83
CA ASN A 104 -7.87 -4.79 -2.19
C ASN A 104 -8.83 -4.36 -3.30
N ILE A 105 -8.73 -4.98 -4.47
CA ILE A 105 -9.51 -4.63 -5.67
C ILE A 105 -10.52 -5.72 -6.06
N THR A 106 -10.83 -6.66 -5.16
CA THR A 106 -11.74 -7.79 -5.43
C THR A 106 -13.11 -7.32 -5.93
N GLU A 107 -13.76 -6.41 -5.21
CA GLU A 107 -15.11 -5.94 -5.56
C GLU A 107 -15.10 -5.14 -6.86
N LEU A 108 -14.04 -4.34 -7.08
CA LEU A 108 -13.85 -3.57 -8.30
C LEU A 108 -13.73 -4.50 -9.52
N ILE A 109 -12.86 -5.51 -9.45
CA ILE A 109 -12.67 -6.46 -10.54
C ILE A 109 -13.97 -7.22 -10.82
N GLN A 110 -14.66 -7.70 -9.78
CA GLN A 110 -15.94 -8.41 -9.96
C GLN A 110 -16.98 -7.53 -10.66
N ALA A 111 -17.12 -6.27 -10.26
CA ALA A 111 -18.06 -5.34 -10.88
C ALA A 111 -17.74 -5.09 -12.36
N ILE A 112 -16.46 -4.86 -12.69
CA ILE A 112 -16.00 -4.62 -14.08
C ILE A 112 -16.21 -5.85 -14.95
N LEU A 113 -15.82 -7.03 -14.46
CA LEU A 113 -15.97 -8.25 -15.25
C LEU A 113 -17.43 -8.59 -15.51
N VAL A 114 -18.33 -8.31 -14.56
CA VAL A 114 -19.78 -8.46 -14.78
C VAL A 114 -20.28 -7.44 -15.79
N SER A 115 -19.91 -6.16 -15.67
CA SER A 115 -20.39 -5.11 -16.58
C SER A 115 -19.91 -5.30 -18.02
N GLN A 116 -18.69 -5.84 -18.19
CA GLN A 116 -18.11 -6.13 -19.51
C GLN A 116 -18.45 -7.52 -20.04
N ASN A 117 -19.21 -8.34 -19.29
CA ASN A 117 -19.50 -9.74 -19.64
C ASN A 117 -18.22 -10.60 -19.81
N LEU A 118 -17.21 -10.35 -18.96
CA LEU A 118 -15.87 -10.93 -18.96
C LEU A 118 -15.59 -11.80 -17.71
N THR A 119 -16.61 -12.34 -17.05
CA THR A 119 -16.47 -13.12 -15.80
C THR A 119 -15.62 -14.39 -15.92
N HIS A 120 -15.27 -14.79 -17.14
CA HIS A 120 -14.46 -15.98 -17.43
C HIS A 120 -12.95 -15.68 -17.47
N LEU A 121 -12.54 -14.41 -17.35
CA LEU A 121 -11.14 -14.01 -17.42
C LEU A 121 -10.37 -14.42 -16.15
N ASN A 122 -9.11 -14.81 -16.34
CA ASN A 122 -8.13 -14.97 -15.26
C ASN A 122 -7.26 -13.72 -15.14
N SER A 123 -6.43 -13.64 -14.10
CA SER A 123 -5.51 -12.50 -13.90
C SER A 123 -4.63 -12.17 -15.11
N THR A 124 -4.11 -13.16 -15.84
CA THR A 124 -3.30 -12.91 -17.04
C THR A 124 -4.10 -12.23 -18.15
N ALA A 125 -5.36 -12.60 -18.36
CA ALA A 125 -6.23 -11.96 -19.33
C ALA A 125 -6.70 -10.59 -18.84
N ILE A 126 -6.98 -10.44 -17.55
CA ILE A 126 -7.32 -9.16 -16.91
C ILE A 126 -6.23 -8.12 -17.15
N ASN A 127 -4.95 -8.47 -16.97
CA ASN A 127 -3.83 -7.55 -17.23
C ASN A 127 -3.66 -7.16 -18.70
N LYS A 128 -4.24 -7.92 -19.63
CA LYS A 128 -4.21 -7.59 -21.06
C LYS A 128 -5.38 -6.71 -21.45
N GLU A 129 -6.50 -6.86 -20.76
CA GLU A 129 -7.73 -6.13 -21.02
C GLU A 129 -7.73 -4.77 -20.34
N PHE A 130 -7.19 -4.68 -19.12
CA PHE A 130 -7.26 -3.49 -18.27
C PHE A 130 -5.88 -3.05 -17.79
N ASP A 131 -5.66 -1.73 -17.88
CA ASP A 131 -4.54 -1.06 -17.26
C ASP A 131 -4.93 -0.56 -15.87
N PHE A 132 -4.23 -1.08 -14.85
CA PHE A 132 -4.38 -0.64 -13.47
C PHE A 132 -3.29 0.37 -13.13
N GLY A 133 -3.54 1.65 -13.38
CA GLY A 133 -2.61 2.72 -13.05
C GLY A 133 -2.43 2.88 -11.54
N ILE A 134 -1.20 3.14 -11.10
CA ILE A 134 -0.88 3.46 -9.70
C ILE A 134 -0.79 4.98 -9.54
N GLY A 135 -1.38 5.48 -8.46
CA GLY A 135 -1.24 6.87 -8.02
C GLY A 135 -0.92 6.93 -6.54
N VAL A 136 -0.38 8.04 -6.06
CA VAL A 136 -0.15 8.29 -4.63
C VAL A 136 -0.70 9.67 -4.28
N LYS A 137 -1.63 9.70 -3.34
CA LYS A 137 -2.21 10.93 -2.82
C LYS A 137 -1.38 11.44 -1.64
N LEU A 138 -0.87 12.66 -1.78
CA LEU A 138 0.04 13.31 -0.83
C LEU A 138 -0.55 14.65 -0.37
N ASP A 139 -1.64 14.56 0.40
CA ASP A 139 -2.43 15.70 0.85
C ASP A 139 -2.93 16.61 -0.29
N GLY A 140 -2.28 17.75 -0.52
CA GLY A 140 -2.63 18.71 -1.59
C GLY A 140 -1.71 18.66 -2.82
N VAL A 141 -0.77 17.71 -2.87
CA VAL A 141 0.13 17.52 -4.01
C VAL A 141 -0.48 16.53 -4.99
N ASP A 142 -0.95 17.04 -6.12
CA ASP A 142 -1.70 16.25 -7.12
C ASP A 142 -0.78 15.60 -8.18
N GLU A 143 0.48 16.02 -8.28
CA GLU A 143 1.44 15.55 -9.30
C GLU A 143 1.56 14.02 -9.35
N PHE A 144 1.52 13.37 -8.18
CA PHE A 144 1.70 11.93 -8.06
C PHE A 144 0.39 11.13 -8.09
N GLU A 145 -0.77 11.76 -8.31
CA GLU A 145 -2.04 11.04 -8.47
C GLU A 145 -2.06 10.13 -9.72
N ASN A 146 -1.21 10.41 -10.72
CA ASN A 146 -0.94 9.51 -11.84
C ASN A 146 0.57 9.28 -12.00
N LEU A 147 1.07 8.15 -11.50
CA LEU A 147 2.51 7.88 -11.56
C LEU A 147 3.03 7.65 -12.97
N THR A 148 2.21 7.21 -13.92
CA THR A 148 2.64 7.05 -15.32
C THR A 148 2.96 8.40 -15.96
N GLU A 149 2.24 9.46 -15.56
CA GLU A 149 2.53 10.83 -15.99
C GLU A 149 3.71 11.43 -15.22
N ALA A 150 3.75 11.25 -13.89
CA ALA A 150 4.82 11.77 -13.03
C ALA A 150 6.19 11.11 -13.28
N LEU A 151 6.19 9.81 -13.62
CA LEU A 151 7.38 8.97 -13.79
C LEU A 151 7.35 8.25 -15.14
N PRO A 152 7.41 8.96 -16.28
CA PRO A 152 7.16 8.40 -17.61
C PRO A 152 8.16 7.33 -18.06
N ASN A 153 9.35 7.29 -17.45
CA ASN A 153 10.39 6.31 -17.76
C ASN A 153 10.38 5.11 -16.79
N ASN A 154 9.45 5.07 -15.84
CA ASN A 154 9.38 4.01 -14.85
C ASN A 154 8.40 2.92 -15.32
N PRO A 155 8.85 1.68 -15.58
CA PRO A 155 7.97 0.62 -16.07
C PRO A 155 7.03 0.04 -15.00
N ARG A 156 7.13 0.53 -13.76
CA ARG A 156 6.40 -0.02 -12.60
C ARG A 156 5.17 0.78 -12.22
N THR A 157 4.76 1.77 -13.01
CA THR A 157 3.66 2.70 -12.69
C THR A 157 2.27 2.10 -12.87
N ASN A 158 2.17 0.90 -13.44
CA ASN A 158 0.94 0.12 -13.53
C ASN A 158 1.05 -1.14 -12.66
N LEU A 159 -0.01 -1.47 -11.94
CA LEU A 159 -0.13 -2.68 -11.14
C LEU A 159 -0.44 -3.88 -12.03
N LYS A 160 0.44 -4.87 -12.04
CA LYS A 160 0.18 -6.21 -12.58
C LYS A 160 -0.57 -7.02 -11.53
N VAL A 161 -1.82 -7.36 -11.84
CA VAL A 161 -2.70 -8.12 -10.95
C VAL A 161 -2.49 -9.61 -11.18
N VAL A 162 -2.36 -10.38 -10.11
CA VAL A 162 -2.26 -11.86 -10.19
C VAL A 162 -3.31 -12.52 -9.31
N ASN A 163 -3.47 -13.82 -9.46
CA ASN A 163 -4.36 -14.58 -8.58
C ASN A 163 -3.85 -14.54 -7.14
N ASP A 164 -4.80 -14.61 -6.20
CA ASP A 164 -4.51 -14.75 -4.78
C ASP A 164 -3.77 -16.07 -4.50
N ILE A 165 -2.97 -16.07 -3.43
CA ILE A 165 -2.37 -17.30 -2.91
C ILE A 165 -3.47 -18.15 -2.25
N GLU A 166 -3.59 -19.42 -2.64
CA GLU A 166 -4.50 -20.37 -1.98
C GLU A 166 -3.71 -21.26 -1.03
N LEU A 167 -4.04 -21.17 0.27
CA LEU A 167 -3.48 -22.06 1.28
C LEU A 167 -4.26 -23.37 1.35
N GLY A 168 -3.54 -24.47 1.55
CA GLY A 168 -4.11 -25.79 1.77
C GLY A 168 -4.54 -25.99 3.23
N ARG A 169 -5.31 -27.06 3.46
CA ARG A 169 -5.68 -27.46 4.82
C ARG A 169 -4.43 -27.88 5.61
N LEU A 170 -4.31 -27.37 6.83
CA LEU A 170 -3.35 -27.90 7.79
C LEU A 170 -3.75 -29.34 8.11
N GLN A 171 -2.86 -30.28 7.85
CA GLN A 171 -3.08 -31.68 8.22
C GLN A 171 -2.63 -31.88 9.68
N PRO A 172 -3.50 -32.39 10.56
CA PRO A 172 -3.18 -32.56 11.98
C PRO A 172 -1.99 -33.50 12.23
N ASP A 173 -1.70 -34.41 11.30
CA ASP A 173 -0.64 -35.42 11.43
C ASP A 173 0.75 -34.93 10.95
N ILE A 174 0.83 -33.72 10.37
CA ILE A 174 2.08 -33.07 9.90
C ILE A 174 2.46 -31.92 10.85
N PHE A 175 2.01 -31.95 12.11
CA PHE A 175 2.75 -31.28 13.17
C PHE A 175 4.03 -32.09 13.42
N TYR A 176 5.00 -31.96 12.51
CA TYR A 176 6.39 -32.10 12.91
C TYR A 176 6.70 -30.88 13.79
N ALA A 177 6.15 -30.87 15.00
CA ALA A 177 6.82 -30.25 16.13
C ALA A 177 8.10 -31.07 16.36
N ASN A 178 9.04 -30.96 15.41
CA ASN A 178 10.39 -31.46 15.56
C ASN A 178 11.01 -30.55 16.62
N THR A 179 10.75 -30.91 17.87
CA THR A 179 11.24 -30.27 19.08
C THR A 179 12.74 -30.55 19.18
N TRP A 180 13.50 -29.95 18.28
CA TRP A 180 14.92 -29.76 18.49
C TRP A 180 15.05 -28.60 19.45
N MET A 181 15.44 -28.89 20.68
CA MET A 181 15.67 -27.89 21.73
C MET A 181 14.43 -27.05 22.12
N GLY A 182 13.22 -27.55 21.87
CA GLY A 182 11.97 -26.89 22.26
C GLY A 182 11.33 -25.97 21.22
N ILE A 183 11.83 -25.95 19.97
CA ILE A 183 11.27 -25.11 18.90
C ILE A 183 10.25 -25.92 18.07
N VAL A 184 9.08 -25.34 17.79
CA VAL A 184 8.04 -25.96 16.95
C VAL A 184 8.07 -25.35 15.56
N SER A 185 8.26 -26.17 14.52
CA SER A 185 8.14 -25.72 13.13
C SER A 185 6.77 -26.10 12.57
N ILE A 186 6.09 -25.17 11.92
CA ILE A 186 4.78 -25.36 11.29
C ILE A 186 4.97 -25.24 9.78
N SER A 187 4.49 -26.26 9.06
CA SER A 187 4.44 -26.27 7.60
C SER A 187 3.02 -26.00 7.14
N ILE A 188 2.81 -24.87 6.46
CA ILE A 188 1.51 -24.46 5.93
C ILE A 188 1.52 -24.76 4.43
N PRO A 189 0.75 -25.74 3.93
CA PRO A 189 0.75 -26.09 2.52
C PRO A 189 0.16 -24.97 1.68
N ILE A 190 0.73 -24.76 0.49
CA ILE A 190 0.22 -23.87 -0.54
C ILE A 190 -0.38 -24.74 -1.63
N LYS A 191 -1.65 -24.51 -1.94
CA LYS A 191 -2.37 -25.18 -3.02
C LYS A 191 -2.11 -24.50 -4.36
N THR A 192 -2.18 -23.16 -4.36
CA THR A 192 -1.92 -22.33 -5.54
C THR A 192 -0.96 -21.21 -5.14
N PRO A 193 0.30 -21.20 -5.63
CA PRO A 193 1.22 -20.12 -5.35
C PRO A 193 0.82 -18.85 -6.11
N SER A 194 1.22 -17.70 -5.57
CA SER A 194 1.10 -16.41 -6.24
C SER A 194 2.49 -15.84 -6.45
N GLU A 195 2.82 -15.47 -7.68
CA GLU A 195 4.12 -14.85 -8.02
C GLU A 195 4.29 -13.46 -7.40
N ALA A 196 3.18 -12.83 -6.97
CA ALA A 196 3.25 -11.57 -6.27
C ALA A 196 3.73 -11.75 -4.84
N VAL A 197 3.31 -12.80 -4.12
CA VAL A 197 3.46 -12.91 -2.66
C VAL A 197 4.84 -13.43 -2.28
N THR A 198 5.47 -12.79 -1.29
CA THR A 198 6.74 -13.22 -0.70
C THR A 198 6.56 -13.50 0.80
N LYS A 199 7.58 -14.08 1.43
CA LYS A 199 7.54 -14.38 2.87
C LYS A 199 7.36 -13.14 3.74
N ASP A 200 7.83 -11.97 3.28
CA ASP A 200 7.80 -10.72 4.02
C ASP A 200 6.40 -10.08 4.03
N ASP A 201 5.50 -10.52 3.15
CA ASP A 201 4.11 -10.08 3.10
C ASP A 201 3.18 -10.86 4.05
N LEU A 202 3.68 -11.96 4.62
CA LEU A 202 2.86 -12.89 5.38
C LEU A 202 3.05 -12.67 6.88
N ASN A 203 1.93 -12.53 7.60
CA ASN A 203 1.91 -12.53 9.05
C ASN A 203 1.11 -13.73 9.56
N VAL A 204 1.81 -14.73 10.07
CA VAL A 204 1.19 -15.96 10.58
C VAL A 204 1.06 -15.86 12.10
N LYS A 205 -0.16 -16.04 12.61
CA LYS A 205 -0.44 -16.11 14.04
C LYS A 205 -0.93 -17.50 14.43
N VAL A 206 -0.56 -17.94 15.64
CA VAL A 206 -0.99 -19.22 16.22
C VAL A 206 -1.51 -18.93 17.61
N GLY A 207 -2.83 -18.93 17.77
CA GLY A 207 -3.48 -18.37 18.96
C GLY A 207 -3.13 -16.89 19.12
N GLU A 208 -2.60 -16.52 20.28
CA GLU A 208 -2.10 -15.16 20.56
C GLU A 208 -0.62 -14.97 20.15
N GLY A 209 0.08 -16.04 19.79
CA GLY A 209 1.49 -16.01 19.40
C GLY A 209 1.72 -15.65 17.93
N VAL A 210 2.94 -15.22 17.62
CA VAL A 210 3.41 -14.96 16.26
C VAL A 210 4.27 -16.12 15.78
N CYS A 211 3.95 -16.68 14.61
CA CYS A 211 4.78 -17.67 13.93
C CYS A 211 5.78 -16.94 13.01
N ARG A 212 7.06 -16.97 13.37
CA ARG A 212 8.12 -16.31 12.59
C ARG A 212 8.43 -17.15 11.35
N ILE A 213 8.10 -16.62 10.19
CA ILE A 213 8.36 -17.29 8.91
C ILE A 213 9.87 -17.41 8.71
N LYS A 214 10.32 -18.62 8.40
CA LYS A 214 11.71 -18.90 8.04
C LYS A 214 11.89 -18.83 6.54
N ASP A 215 11.09 -19.62 5.84
CA ASP A 215 11.18 -19.78 4.40
C ASP A 215 9.79 -19.97 3.80
N MET A 216 9.68 -19.61 2.52
CA MET A 216 8.50 -19.81 1.70
C MET A 216 8.94 -20.49 0.42
N PHE A 217 8.38 -21.67 0.17
CA PHE A 217 8.56 -22.46 -1.04
C PHE A 217 7.30 -22.36 -1.91
N THR A 218 7.34 -22.94 -3.11
CA THR A 218 6.19 -22.94 -4.03
C THR A 218 4.98 -23.74 -3.51
N ASN A 219 5.22 -24.70 -2.61
CA ASN A 219 4.22 -25.62 -2.08
C ASN A 219 3.98 -25.50 -0.57
N ALA A 220 4.76 -24.68 0.15
CA ALA A 220 4.59 -24.51 1.59
C ALA A 220 5.24 -23.23 2.14
N VAL A 221 4.66 -22.67 3.19
CA VAL A 221 5.27 -21.67 4.08
C VAL A 221 5.74 -22.36 5.34
N ILE A 222 7.00 -22.19 5.71
CA ILE A 222 7.58 -22.76 6.94
C ILE A 222 7.76 -21.65 7.96
N CYS A 223 7.12 -21.78 9.11
CA CYS A 223 7.25 -20.82 10.20
C CYS A 223 7.58 -21.52 11.53
N ARG A 224 8.12 -20.77 12.50
CA ARG A 224 8.46 -21.28 13.82
C ARG A 224 7.76 -20.51 14.93
N VAL A 225 7.29 -21.24 15.93
CA VAL A 225 6.72 -20.70 17.18
C VAL A 225 7.69 -20.94 18.32
#